data_AF-A0A815UGX5-F1
#
_entry.id   AF-A0A815UGX5-F1
#
_cell.length_a   1.000
_cell.length_b   1.000
_cell.length_c   1.000
_cell.angle_alpha   90.00
_cell.angle_beta   90.00
_cell.angle_gamma   90.00
#
_symmetry.space_group_name_H-M   'P 1'
#
loop_
_entity.id
_entity.type
_entity.pdbx_description
1 polymer ?
#
loop_
_entity_poly.entity_id
_entity_poly.type
_entity_poly.pdbx_seq_one_letter_code
_entity_poly.pdbx_strand_id
1 'polypeptide(L)'
;NQALTNEKDKVSRLQFDIHELRVEYDSHKNEMDKKEKDFEKKYHEQEKTIEELALKLGASMTREDEFREKDTLRSLPWMKDEDVKECCQCKKEFNTIRRKHHCRSCGQIFCESCVSTKLTLASSNKPVRVCDSCCNRVLAQCAVRTP
;
A
#
# COMPACT_ATOMS: atom_id res chain seq x y z
N ASN A 1 -29.99 6.63 -77.83
CA ASN A 1 -28.68 5.98 -77.94
C ASN A 1 -28.56 4.98 -76.80
N GLN A 2 -28.67 3.68 -77.06
CA GLN A 2 -28.93 2.64 -76.04
C GLN A 2 -27.83 2.50 -74.98
N ALA A 3 -26.58 2.85 -75.35
CA ALA A 3 -25.46 2.91 -74.42
C ALA A 3 -25.69 3.92 -73.27
N LEU A 4 -26.28 5.08 -73.57
CA LEU A 4 -26.54 6.11 -72.54
C LEU A 4 -27.60 5.64 -71.52
N THR A 5 -28.57 4.86 -71.98
CA THR A 5 -29.61 4.29 -71.10
C THR A 5 -28.99 3.24 -70.17
N ASN A 6 -28.16 2.35 -70.72
CA ASN A 6 -27.47 1.32 -69.93
C ASN A 6 -26.54 1.93 -68.86
N GLU A 7 -25.83 3.01 -69.19
CA GLU A 7 -24.98 3.71 -68.21
C GLU A 7 -25.81 4.40 -67.12
N LYS A 8 -26.97 4.99 -67.45
CA LYS A 8 -27.89 5.54 -66.44
C LYS A 8 -28.39 4.46 -65.47
N ASP A 9 -28.77 3.29 -65.98
CA ASP A 9 -29.22 2.19 -65.15
C ASP A 9 -28.11 1.67 -64.22
N LYS A 10 -26.86 1.61 -64.70
CA LYS A 10 -25.70 1.26 -63.86
C LYS A 10 -25.46 2.29 -62.76
N VAL A 11 -25.52 3.58 -63.08
CA VAL A 11 -25.37 4.66 -62.09
C VAL A 11 -26.45 4.55 -61.01
N SER A 12 -27.70 4.29 -61.38
CA SER A 12 -28.79 4.12 -60.42
C SER A 12 -28.59 2.90 -59.51
N ARG A 13 -28.06 1.79 -60.02
CA ARG A 13 -27.72 0.61 -59.20
C ARG A 13 -26.59 0.93 -58.23
N LEU A 14 -25.50 1.51 -58.71
CA LEU A 14 -24.37 1.89 -57.86
C LEU A 14 -24.77 2.90 -56.78
N GLN A 15 -25.69 3.83 -57.08
CA GLN A 15 -26.23 4.76 -56.09
C GLN A 15 -27.02 4.04 -54.99
N PHE A 16 -27.78 3.00 -55.35
CA PHE A 16 -28.47 2.15 -54.39
C PHE A 16 -27.48 1.38 -53.51
N ASP A 17 -26.48 0.73 -54.12
CA ASP A 17 -25.46 -0.03 -53.39
C ASP A 17 -24.67 0.86 -52.41
N ILE A 18 -24.31 2.09 -52.82
CA ILE A 18 -23.65 3.07 -51.95
C ILE A 18 -24.54 3.45 -50.76
N HIS A 19 -25.84 3.58 -50.97
CA HIS A 19 -26.77 3.89 -49.89
C HIS A 19 -26.87 2.73 -48.90
N GLU A 20 -27.00 1.51 -49.39
CA GLU A 20 -27.06 0.29 -48.57
C GLU A 20 -25.79 0.12 -47.74
N LEU A 21 -24.61 0.22 -48.36
CA LEU A 21 -23.33 0.15 -47.65
C LEU A 21 -23.17 1.25 -46.59
N ARG A 22 -23.71 2.44 -46.83
CA ARG A 22 -23.69 3.52 -45.83
C ARG A 22 -24.55 3.18 -44.62
N VAL A 23 -25.74 2.61 -44.84
CA VAL A 23 -26.64 2.17 -43.77
C VAL A 23 -25.99 1.06 -42.94
N GLU A 24 -25.36 0.08 -43.60
CA GLU A 24 -24.62 -0.99 -42.92
C GLU A 24 -23.44 -0.44 -42.11
N TYR A 25 -22.67 0.48 -42.68
CA TYR A 25 -21.56 1.13 -41.99
C TYR A 25 -22.04 1.88 -40.75
N ASP A 26 -23.11 2.66 -40.85
CA ASP A 26 -23.68 3.40 -39.72
C ASP A 26 -24.21 2.44 -38.65
N SER A 27 -24.86 1.34 -39.05
CA SER A 27 -25.30 0.30 -38.13
C SER A 27 -24.12 -0.32 -37.36
N HIS A 28 -23.08 -0.75 -38.07
CA HIS A 28 -21.90 -1.36 -37.46
C HIS A 28 -21.15 -0.35 -36.57
N LYS A 29 -21.06 0.91 -36.99
CA LYS A 29 -20.44 1.98 -36.20
C LYS A 29 -21.19 2.17 -34.87
N ASN A 30 -22.53 2.24 -34.91
CA ASN A 30 -23.34 2.36 -33.70
C ASN A 30 -23.16 1.17 -32.75
N GLU A 31 -23.01 -0.05 -33.30
CA GLU A 31 -22.71 -1.24 -32.49
C GLU A 31 -21.33 -1.17 -31.84
N MET A 32 -20.31 -0.68 -32.55
CA MET A 32 -18.98 -0.48 -31.99
C MET A 32 -18.99 0.57 -30.87
N ASP A 33 -19.63 1.72 -31.11
CA ASP A 33 -19.76 2.80 -30.12
C ASP A 33 -20.51 2.31 -28.85
N LYS A 34 -21.49 1.41 -29.01
CA LYS A 34 -22.18 0.77 -27.88
C LYS A 34 -21.25 -0.15 -27.10
N LYS A 35 -20.47 -0.99 -27.79
CA LYS A 35 -19.50 -1.89 -27.15
C LYS A 35 -18.43 -1.12 -26.39
N GLU A 36 -17.91 -0.04 -26.97
CA GLU A 36 -16.94 0.85 -26.32
C GLU A 36 -17.48 1.39 -25.00
N LYS A 37 -18.69 1.98 -25.01
CA LYS A 37 -19.36 2.45 -23.79
C LYS A 37 -19.59 1.34 -22.76
N ASP A 38 -19.92 0.13 -23.20
CA ASP A 38 -20.11 -1.00 -22.30
C ASP A 38 -18.79 -1.50 -21.70
N PHE A 39 -17.68 -1.44 -22.43
CA PHE A 39 -16.35 -1.73 -21.91
C PHE A 39 -15.87 -0.68 -20.92
N GLU A 40 -16.05 0.61 -21.22
CA GLU A 40 -15.73 1.71 -20.29
C GLU A 40 -16.47 1.56 -18.96
N LYS A 41 -17.77 1.24 -19.00
CA LYS A 41 -18.57 0.99 -17.79
C LYS A 41 -18.04 -0.18 -16.98
N LYS A 42 -17.69 -1.29 -17.64
CA LYS A 42 -17.13 -2.48 -16.96
C LYS A 42 -15.79 -2.17 -16.31
N TYR A 43 -14.93 -1.42 -17.00
CA TYR A 43 -13.64 -1.01 -16.48
C TYR A 43 -13.80 -0.12 -15.24
N HIS A 44 -14.67 0.89 -15.31
CA HIS A 44 -14.97 1.77 -14.17
C HIS A 44 -15.52 1.01 -12.95
N GLU A 45 -16.38 0.02 -13.17
CA GLU A 45 -16.92 -0.83 -12.10
C GLU A 45 -15.83 -1.71 -11.45
N GLN A 46 -14.92 -2.24 -12.27
CA GLN A 46 -13.77 -2.98 -11.78
C GLN A 46 -12.83 -2.10 -10.95
N GLU A 47 -12.54 -0.87 -11.40
CA GLU A 47 -11.71 0.08 -10.64
C GLU A 47 -12.30 0.38 -9.26
N LYS A 48 -13.60 0.70 -9.18
CA LYS A 48 -14.29 0.91 -7.90
C LYS A 48 -14.20 -0.30 -6.98
N THR A 49 -14.38 -1.50 -7.53
CA THR A 49 -14.29 -2.75 -6.75
C THR A 49 -12.89 -2.92 -6.15
N ILE A 50 -11.84 -2.62 -6.93
CA ILE A 50 -10.46 -2.67 -6.46
C ILE A 50 -10.24 -1.65 -5.33
N GLU A 51 -10.72 -0.42 -5.49
CA GLU A 51 -10.64 0.62 -4.46
C GLU A 51 -11.32 0.19 -3.15
N GLU A 52 -12.55 -0.35 -3.23
CA GLU A 52 -13.27 -0.84 -2.05
C GLU A 52 -12.54 -2.00 -1.35
N LEU A 53 -11.98 -2.93 -2.13
CA LEU A 53 -11.21 -4.05 -1.58
C LEU A 53 -9.92 -3.56 -0.92
N ALA A 54 -9.23 -2.59 -1.52
CA ALA A 54 -8.05 -1.98 -0.93
C ALA A 54 -8.37 -1.31 0.42
N LEU A 55 -9.51 -0.62 0.52
CA LEU A 55 -9.98 -0.04 1.78
C LEU A 55 -10.31 -1.10 2.83
N LYS A 56 -11.02 -2.16 2.45
CA LYS A 56 -11.36 -3.28 3.36
C LYS A 56 -10.10 -4.00 3.86
N LEU A 57 -9.13 -4.24 2.98
CA LEU A 57 -7.84 -4.84 3.33
C LEU A 57 -7.04 -3.92 4.26
N GLY A 58 -6.96 -2.62 3.96
CA GLY A 58 -6.33 -1.64 4.85
C GLY A 58 -6.95 -1.61 6.25
N ALA A 59 -8.27 -1.69 6.35
CA ALA A 59 -8.98 -1.73 7.63
C ALA A 59 -8.84 -3.06 8.39
N SER A 60 -8.65 -4.18 7.69
CA SER A 60 -8.40 -5.48 8.31
C SER A 60 -6.96 -5.62 8.79
N MET A 61 -5.99 -5.14 8.00
CA MET A 61 -4.56 -5.15 8.34
C MET A 61 -4.26 -4.28 9.55
N THR A 62 -4.87 -3.10 9.69
CA THR A 62 -4.67 -2.24 10.87
C THR A 62 -5.17 -2.88 12.17
N ARG A 63 -6.22 -3.71 12.13
CA ARG A 63 -6.72 -4.42 13.33
C ARG A 63 -5.78 -5.55 13.76
N GLU A 64 -5.24 -6.29 12.79
CA GLU A 64 -4.30 -7.37 13.06
C GLU A 64 -2.93 -6.84 13.49
N ASP A 65 -2.44 -5.76 12.85
CA ASP A 65 -1.17 -5.13 13.20
C ASP A 65 -1.26 -4.37 14.54
N GLU A 66 -2.37 -3.71 14.89
CA GLU A 66 -2.53 -3.08 16.21
C GLU A 66 -2.58 -4.10 17.37
N PHE A 67 -3.18 -5.26 17.13
CA PHE A 67 -3.22 -6.35 18.12
C PHE A 67 -1.83 -7.00 18.26
N ARG A 68 -1.16 -7.27 17.13
CA ARG A 68 0.19 -7.87 17.14
C ARG A 68 1.23 -6.89 17.69
N GLU A 69 1.14 -5.59 17.43
CA GLU A 69 2.05 -4.58 17.98
C GLU A 69 1.84 -4.38 19.49
N LYS A 70 0.58 -4.37 19.99
CA LYS A 70 0.31 -4.27 21.43
C LYS A 70 0.74 -5.51 22.21
N ASP A 71 0.62 -6.70 21.63
CA ASP A 71 0.96 -7.95 22.32
C ASP A 71 2.46 -8.29 22.22
N THR A 72 3.09 -8.02 21.06
CA THR A 72 4.56 -8.14 20.95
C THR A 72 5.27 -7.11 21.82
N LEU A 73 4.79 -5.86 21.90
CA LEU A 73 5.43 -4.86 22.77
C LEU A 73 5.31 -5.19 24.27
N ARG A 74 4.30 -5.97 24.69
CA ARG A 74 4.13 -6.39 26.09
C ARG A 74 5.00 -7.58 26.48
N SER A 75 5.54 -8.34 25.53
CA SER A 75 6.30 -9.56 25.84
C SER A 75 7.33 -9.94 24.75
N LEU A 76 8.12 -8.99 24.23
CA LEU A 76 9.33 -9.38 23.51
C LEU A 76 10.32 -9.98 24.53
N PRO A 77 10.77 -11.22 24.33
CA PRO A 77 11.69 -11.87 25.26
C PRO A 77 12.99 -11.06 25.34
N TRP A 78 13.53 -10.91 26.56
CA TRP A 78 14.82 -10.29 26.79
C TRP A 78 15.89 -11.04 25.99
N MET A 79 16.50 -10.36 25.05
CA MET A 79 17.42 -10.96 24.09
C MET A 79 18.68 -11.45 24.82
N LYS A 80 19.12 -12.67 24.52
CA LYS A 80 20.35 -13.22 25.09
C LYS A 80 21.56 -12.58 24.43
N ASP A 81 22.61 -12.35 25.20
CA ASP A 81 23.81 -11.72 24.69
C ASP A 81 24.46 -12.56 23.60
N GLU A 82 24.45 -13.89 23.74
CA GLU A 82 25.11 -14.84 22.85
C GLU A 82 24.58 -14.77 21.41
N ASP A 83 23.30 -14.41 21.25
CA ASP A 83 22.60 -14.39 19.97
C ASP A 83 22.86 -13.12 19.14
N VAL A 84 23.57 -12.13 19.71
CA VAL A 84 23.73 -10.81 19.09
C VAL A 84 25.18 -10.48 18.83
N LYS A 85 25.54 -10.36 17.55
CA LYS A 85 26.89 -9.98 17.13
C LYS A 85 27.05 -8.47 16.88
N GLU A 86 25.96 -7.77 16.60
CA GLU A 86 25.97 -6.36 16.21
C GLU A 86 24.87 -5.55 16.90
N CYS A 87 25.07 -4.24 17.04
CA CYS A 87 24.08 -3.34 17.62
C CYS A 87 22.78 -3.34 16.79
N CYS A 88 21.62 -3.54 17.43
CA CYS A 88 20.33 -3.58 16.74
C CYS A 88 20.00 -2.30 15.94
N GLN A 89 20.59 -1.15 16.31
CA GLN A 89 20.37 0.14 15.65
C GLN A 89 21.47 0.49 14.64
N CYS A 90 22.72 0.64 15.09
CA CYS A 90 23.80 1.12 14.22
C CYS A 90 24.55 0.03 13.46
N LYS A 91 24.20 -1.25 13.65
CA LYS A 91 24.78 -2.41 12.96
C LYS A 91 26.29 -2.60 13.13
N LYS A 92 26.91 -1.89 14.07
CA LYS A 92 28.32 -2.07 14.42
C LYS A 92 28.49 -3.30 15.29
N GLU A 93 29.48 -4.14 14.96
CA GLU A 93 29.82 -5.34 15.72
C GLU A 93 30.24 -5.03 17.16
N PHE A 94 29.80 -5.88 18.07
CA PHE A 94 30.24 -5.87 19.46
C PHE A 94 31.63 -6.50 19.58
N ASN A 95 32.41 -5.99 20.53
CA ASN A 95 33.74 -6.50 20.86
C ASN A 95 34.05 -6.19 22.33
N THR A 96 35.25 -6.49 22.80
CA THR A 96 35.64 -6.28 24.21
C THR A 96 35.46 -4.82 24.68
N ILE A 97 35.57 -3.85 23.78
CA ILE A 97 35.43 -2.41 24.06
C ILE A 97 33.97 -1.96 23.86
N ARG A 98 33.32 -2.36 22.76
CA ARG A 98 31.91 -2.08 22.50
C ARG A 98 31.04 -3.12 23.18
N ARG A 99 30.61 -2.81 24.40
CA ARG A 99 29.75 -3.69 25.21
C ARG A 99 28.28 -3.66 24.77
N LYS A 100 27.57 -4.73 25.13
CA LYS A 100 26.14 -4.95 24.89
C LYS A 100 25.31 -4.30 25.98
N HIS A 101 24.20 -3.64 25.60
CA HIS A 101 23.29 -2.97 26.50
C HIS A 101 21.85 -3.16 26.06
N HIS A 102 20.99 -3.68 26.95
CA HIS A 102 19.58 -3.86 26.62
C HIS A 102 18.75 -2.59 26.73
N CYS A 103 17.76 -2.45 25.85
CA CYS A 103 16.65 -1.53 26.08
C CYS A 103 15.67 -2.14 27.10
N ARG A 104 15.36 -1.41 28.18
CA ARG A 104 14.41 -1.89 29.20
C ARG A 104 12.94 -1.83 28.77
N SER A 105 12.65 -1.24 27.60
CA SER A 105 11.30 -1.22 27.02
C SER A 105 11.06 -2.32 25.98
N CYS A 106 12.04 -2.68 25.14
CA CYS A 106 11.85 -3.67 24.08
C CYS A 106 12.73 -4.93 24.20
N GLY A 107 13.65 -4.99 25.16
CA GLY A 107 14.49 -6.17 25.42
C GLY A 107 15.62 -6.43 24.40
N GLN A 108 15.74 -5.65 23.34
CA GLN A 108 16.80 -5.77 22.32
C GLN A 108 18.15 -5.19 22.79
N ILE A 109 19.25 -5.57 22.11
CA ILE A 109 20.64 -5.24 22.49
C ILE A 109 21.25 -4.15 21.59
N PHE A 110 21.85 -3.15 22.23
CA PHE A 110 22.43 -1.97 21.59
C PHE A 110 23.81 -1.64 22.17
N CYS A 111 24.55 -0.75 21.51
CA CYS A 111 25.75 -0.13 22.07
C CYS A 111 25.41 1.14 22.86
N GLU A 112 26.29 1.59 23.77
CA GLU A 112 26.04 2.72 24.69
C GLU A 112 25.49 3.97 23.98
N SER A 113 26.00 4.31 22.79
CA SER A 113 25.56 5.48 22.03
C SER A 113 24.13 5.39 21.48
N CYS A 114 23.59 4.17 21.30
CA CYS A 114 22.25 3.93 20.76
C CYS A 114 21.18 3.74 21.86
N VAL A 115 21.61 3.76 23.13
CA VAL A 115 20.73 3.63 24.29
C VAL A 115 21.16 4.61 25.39
N SER A 116 21.61 5.81 25.02
CA SER A 116 22.11 6.81 25.99
C SER A 116 20.99 7.43 26.84
N THR A 117 19.76 7.42 26.32
CA THR A 117 18.59 8.02 26.97
C THR A 117 18.01 7.14 28.08
N LYS A 118 17.62 7.77 29.21
CA LYS A 118 16.88 7.13 30.29
C LYS A 118 15.49 7.76 30.44
N LEU A 119 14.45 6.92 30.53
CA LEU A 119 13.06 7.34 30.73
C LEU A 119 12.44 6.58 31.90
N THR A 120 11.53 7.23 32.63
CA THR A 120 10.67 6.57 33.61
C THR A 120 9.54 5.88 32.86
N LEU A 121 9.56 4.55 32.83
CA LEU A 121 8.51 3.73 32.20
C LEU A 121 7.40 3.47 33.21
N ALA A 122 6.18 3.19 32.75
CA ALA A 122 5.08 2.77 33.64
C ALA A 122 5.41 1.52 34.48
N SER A 123 6.37 0.69 34.01
CA SER A 123 6.86 -0.50 34.70
C SER A 123 7.92 -0.23 35.79
N SER A 124 8.44 1.00 35.92
CA SER A 124 9.51 1.32 36.87
C SER A 124 9.46 2.79 37.32
N ASN A 125 9.45 2.99 38.64
CA ASN A 125 9.50 4.33 39.25
C ASN A 125 10.88 5.01 39.15
N LYS A 126 11.90 4.32 38.61
CA LYS A 126 13.24 4.87 38.36
C LYS A 126 13.48 4.99 36.85
N PRO A 127 14.20 6.03 36.38
CA PRO A 127 14.58 6.15 34.98
C PRO A 127 15.41 4.95 34.52
N VAL A 128 14.94 4.27 33.49
CA VAL A 128 15.60 3.11 32.89
C VAL A 128 16.09 3.42 31.48
N ARG A 129 17.16 2.74 31.09
CA ARG A 129 17.79 2.90 29.78
C ARG A 129 16.88 2.40 28.66
N VAL A 130 16.68 3.21 27.63
CA VAL A 130 15.86 2.86 26.44
C VAL A 130 16.60 3.20 25.15
N CYS A 131 16.24 2.54 24.04
CA CYS A 131 16.75 2.91 22.71
C CYS A 131 15.97 4.11 22.16
N ASP A 132 16.52 4.76 21.14
CA ASP A 132 15.94 5.97 20.55
C ASP A 132 14.50 5.75 20.04
N SER A 133 14.24 4.60 19.42
CA SER A 133 12.89 4.24 18.96
C SER A 133 11.88 4.15 20.11
N CYS A 134 12.26 3.49 21.21
CA CYS A 134 11.40 3.41 22.39
C CYS A 134 11.23 4.77 23.07
N CYS A 135 12.28 5.58 23.08
CA CYS A 135 12.23 6.94 23.61
C CYS A 135 11.21 7.79 22.85
N ASN A 136 11.34 7.85 21.52
CA ASN A 136 10.46 8.64 20.66
C ASN A 136 8.99 8.20 20.79
N ARG A 137 8.74 6.89 20.88
CA ARG A 137 7.38 6.37 21.08
C ARG A 137 6.77 6.82 22.40
N VAL A 138 7.52 6.78 23.51
CA VAL A 138 7.04 7.23 24.82
C VAL A 138 6.79 8.74 24.81
N LEU A 139 7.70 9.52 24.24
CA LEU A 139 7.54 10.98 24.14
C LEU A 139 6.32 11.38 23.28
N ALA A 140 6.11 10.70 22.14
CA ALA A 140 4.94 10.92 21.30
C ALA A 140 3.62 10.62 22.04
N GLN A 141 3.59 9.57 22.88
CA GLN A 141 2.41 9.24 23.69
C GLN A 141 2.12 10.28 24.78
N CYS A 142 3.13 11.00 25.28
CA CYS A 142 2.95 12.09 26.24
C CYS A 142 2.39 13.35 25.58
N ALA A 143 2.79 13.66 24.35
CA ALA A 143 2.31 14.85 23.60
C ALA A 143 0.81 14.77 23.25
N VAL A 144 0.24 13.57 23.15
CA VAL A 144 -1.18 13.34 22.86
C VAL A 144 -2.04 13.35 24.15
N ARG A 145 -1.41 13.38 25.33
CA ARG A 145 -2.09 13.30 26.64
C ARG A 145 -2.06 14.60 27.45
N THR A 146 -1.58 15.71 26.88
CA THR A 146 -1.78 17.04 27.47
C THR A 146 -3.26 17.43 27.34
N PRO A 147 -3.93 17.82 28.44
CA PRO A 147 -5.35 18.20 28.43
C PRO A 147 -5.62 19.46 27.62
#